data_AF-A0A1J4L194-F1
#
_entry.id   AF-A0A1J4L194-F1
#
_cell.length_a   1.000
_cell.length_b   1.000
_cell.length_c   1.000
_cell.angle_alpha   90.00
_cell.angle_beta   90.00
_cell.angle_gamma   90.00
#
_symmetry.space_group_name_H-M   'P 1'
#
loop_
_entity.id
_entity.type
_entity.pdbx_description
1 polymer ?
#
loop_
_entity_poly.entity_id
_entity_poly.type
_entity_poly.pdbx_seq_one_letter_code
_entity_poly.pdbx_strand_id
1 'polypeptide(L)'
;MSQDEATQILEDLITFIQTTIEQMVSNKMILQSNGQKISPEHLSRKLIQVLRKSLASEREEYLQRMLQKLFKLTADHNDLKEEYENVCRNSRRESHKIRAENEDMERQYAILQSQLQAYENKKSKREMNCHVALQRKQEAIDNLHGILDTAESTQYALKKQLTSIQIAISRLQRGQIKMIQEAKAMCIEQMQESLQEMRAVKQSQLNSHAAKLKKSIQKAINENKQLSKTCDSMLQAVWQLTPEGESHPQITSKDFRHRVSEVCAFIDRTVEIQRTKQEKSLKSDVKKLIPDIKFNEFQSISESVNSYIKQQMVSKEQDYREILRKGAEEEKKLREKLEKAKIKIQKLQNASQSEGFSFVDQFNNENNDWDQQKMILDKTLNELEKERRSANSSPSRIDFDLSE
;
A
#
# COMPACT_ATOMS: atom_id res chain seq x y z
N MET A 1 46.93 -115.45 136.68
CA MET A 1 46.50 -116.23 137.86
C MET A 1 47.40 -115.83 139.01
N SER A 2 46.82 -115.28 140.07
CA SER A 2 47.59 -114.94 141.28
C SER A 2 47.88 -116.19 142.10
N GLN A 3 48.88 -116.12 142.99
CA GLN A 3 49.26 -117.23 143.88
C GLN A 3 48.10 -117.61 144.83
N ASP A 4 47.24 -116.64 145.19
CA ASP A 4 46.05 -116.85 146.02
C ASP A 4 44.96 -117.65 145.30
N GLU A 5 44.72 -117.41 144.01
CA GLU A 5 43.74 -118.18 143.22
C GLU A 5 44.16 -119.65 143.10
N ALA A 6 45.45 -119.92 142.93
CA ALA A 6 45.97 -121.28 142.87
C ALA A 6 45.80 -122.02 144.21
N THR A 7 45.97 -121.32 145.34
CA THR A 7 45.83 -121.89 146.68
C THR A 7 44.36 -122.18 147.01
N GLN A 8 43.45 -121.26 146.65
CA GLN A 8 42.00 -121.45 146.81
C GLN A 8 41.47 -122.63 145.97
N ILE A 9 41.92 -122.76 144.71
CA ILE A 9 41.56 -123.91 143.87
C ILE A 9 42.02 -125.22 144.53
N LEU A 10 43.21 -125.23 145.14
CA LEU A 10 43.73 -126.41 145.81
C LEU A 10 42.92 -126.77 147.06
N GLU A 11 42.56 -125.79 147.87
CA GLU A 11 41.69 -125.97 149.05
C GLU A 11 40.29 -126.45 148.66
N ASP A 12 39.69 -125.89 147.61
CA ASP A 12 38.38 -126.32 147.11
C ASP A 12 38.43 -127.75 146.58
N LEU A 13 39.53 -128.13 145.90
CA LEU A 13 39.74 -129.50 145.42
C LEU A 13 39.91 -130.49 146.57
N ILE A 14 40.68 -130.11 147.60
CA ILE A 14 40.84 -130.89 148.83
C ILE A 14 39.48 -131.07 149.51
N THR A 15 38.72 -129.98 149.66
CA THR A 15 37.39 -129.97 150.29
C THR A 15 36.42 -130.85 149.50
N PHE A 16 36.43 -130.79 148.17
CA PHE A 16 35.62 -131.64 147.31
C PHE A 16 35.96 -133.13 147.48
N ILE A 17 37.26 -133.47 147.50
CA ILE A 17 37.72 -134.85 147.71
C ILE A 17 37.31 -135.35 149.11
N GLN A 18 37.52 -134.54 150.15
CA GLN A 18 37.15 -134.86 151.53
C GLN A 18 35.65 -135.10 151.67
N THR A 19 34.82 -134.16 151.17
CA THR A 19 33.35 -134.28 151.21
C THR A 19 32.88 -135.53 150.46
N THR A 20 33.50 -135.86 149.33
CA THR A 20 33.17 -137.06 148.55
C THR A 20 33.54 -138.34 149.29
N ILE A 21 34.68 -138.37 149.99
CA ILE A 21 35.08 -139.49 150.86
C ILE A 21 34.09 -139.65 152.01
N GLU A 22 33.75 -138.55 152.69
CA GLU A 22 32.79 -138.55 153.80
C GLU A 22 31.40 -139.03 153.39
N GLN A 23 30.90 -138.59 152.22
CA GLN A 23 29.62 -139.08 151.68
C GLN A 23 29.68 -140.57 151.32
N MET A 24 30.80 -141.06 150.79
CA MET A 24 30.97 -142.49 150.48
C MET A 24 31.05 -143.35 151.75
N VAL A 25 31.68 -142.85 152.82
CA VAL A 25 31.75 -143.53 154.13
C VAL A 25 30.37 -143.49 154.82
N SER A 26 29.70 -142.33 154.79
CA SER A 26 28.39 -142.13 155.43
C SER A 26 27.28 -142.93 154.76
N ASN A 27 27.24 -143.01 153.42
CA ASN A 27 26.29 -143.87 152.69
C ASN A 27 26.50 -145.38 152.97
N LYS A 28 27.61 -145.79 153.58
CA LYS A 28 27.89 -147.18 153.99
C LYS A 28 27.83 -147.45 155.50
N MET A 29 27.56 -146.46 156.35
CA MET A 29 27.15 -146.71 157.74
C MET A 29 25.89 -147.61 157.81
N ILE A 30 25.08 -147.66 156.75
CA ILE A 30 23.93 -148.58 156.59
C ILE A 30 24.36 -150.06 156.44
N LEU A 31 25.61 -150.36 156.06
CA LEU A 31 26.11 -151.73 155.90
C LEU A 31 27.05 -152.18 157.04
N GLN A 32 27.41 -151.28 157.97
CA GLN A 32 28.21 -151.62 159.15
C GLN A 32 27.41 -152.32 160.27
N SER A 33 26.09 -152.49 160.12
CA SER A 33 25.29 -153.34 161.02
C SER A 33 25.56 -154.85 160.84
N ASN A 34 26.22 -155.28 159.74
CA ASN A 34 26.46 -156.68 159.43
C ASN A 34 27.97 -157.01 159.30
N GLY A 35 28.76 -156.79 160.36
CA GLY A 35 29.98 -157.55 160.68
C GLY A 35 31.13 -157.70 159.64
N GLN A 36 31.14 -157.03 158.49
CA GLN A 36 32.22 -157.14 157.48
C GLN A 36 33.00 -155.82 157.31
N LYS A 37 34.32 -155.84 157.54
CA LYS A 37 35.24 -154.70 157.34
C LYS A 37 35.53 -154.49 155.83
N ILE A 38 35.37 -153.26 155.33
CA ILE A 38 35.59 -152.86 153.92
C ILE A 38 37.08 -152.58 153.68
N SER A 39 37.66 -153.10 152.58
CA SER A 39 39.07 -152.89 152.20
C SER A 39 39.34 -151.48 151.61
N PRO A 40 40.45 -150.80 152.00
CA PRO A 40 40.86 -149.48 151.48
C PRO A 40 40.99 -149.41 149.94
N GLU A 41 41.34 -150.54 149.32
CA GLU A 41 41.60 -150.64 147.89
C GLU A 41 40.33 -150.53 147.04
N HIS A 42 39.18 -150.83 147.64
CA HIS A 42 37.89 -150.65 147.00
C HIS A 42 37.44 -149.17 147.05
N LEU A 43 37.83 -148.44 148.09
CA LEU A 43 37.52 -147.01 148.24
C LEU A 43 38.31 -146.16 147.23
N SER A 44 39.61 -146.43 147.08
CA SER A 44 40.47 -145.71 146.13
C SER A 44 40.02 -145.87 144.68
N ARG A 45 39.66 -147.09 144.26
CA ARG A 45 39.11 -147.33 142.91
C ARG A 45 37.80 -146.56 142.67
N LYS A 46 36.93 -146.51 143.69
CA LYS A 46 35.67 -145.74 143.61
C LYS A 46 35.95 -144.24 143.48
N LEU A 47 36.91 -143.71 144.23
CA LEU A 47 37.31 -142.30 144.18
C LEU A 47 37.88 -141.91 142.80
N ILE A 48 38.79 -142.73 142.25
CA ILE A 48 39.33 -142.53 140.89
C ILE A 48 38.21 -142.56 139.85
N GLN A 49 37.22 -143.44 140.01
CA GLN A 49 36.08 -143.52 139.11
C GLN A 49 35.19 -142.27 139.18
N VAL A 50 34.95 -141.71 140.37
CA VAL A 50 34.19 -140.46 140.55
C VAL A 50 34.95 -139.27 139.97
N LEU A 51 36.26 -139.18 140.21
CA LEU A 51 37.11 -138.12 139.64
C LEU A 51 37.20 -138.21 138.12
N ARG A 52 37.37 -139.42 137.54
CA ARG A 52 37.31 -139.62 136.08
C ARG A 52 35.95 -139.25 135.49
N LYS A 53 34.85 -139.58 136.16
CA LYS A 53 33.50 -139.17 135.73
C LYS A 53 33.28 -137.65 135.84
N SER A 54 33.93 -136.99 136.80
CA SER A 54 33.86 -135.54 136.96
C SER A 54 34.71 -134.80 135.92
N LEU A 55 35.88 -135.34 135.57
CA LEU A 55 36.76 -134.80 134.51
C LEU A 55 36.21 -135.09 133.10
N ALA A 56 35.60 -136.26 132.89
CA ALA A 56 34.86 -136.59 131.68
C ALA A 56 33.38 -136.17 131.79
N SER A 57 33.07 -135.17 132.63
CA SER A 57 31.69 -134.74 132.84
C SER A 57 31.17 -133.97 131.63
N GLU A 58 29.86 -134.04 131.43
CA GLU A 58 29.11 -133.28 130.42
C GLU A 58 29.41 -131.77 130.48
N ARG A 59 29.83 -131.26 131.65
CA ARG A 59 30.25 -129.88 131.86
C ARG A 59 31.52 -129.52 131.07
N GLU A 60 32.54 -130.38 131.07
CA GLU A 60 33.79 -130.08 130.36
C GLU A 60 33.58 -130.11 128.84
N GLU A 61 32.82 -131.08 128.34
CA GLU A 61 32.44 -131.14 126.94
C GLU A 61 31.54 -129.95 126.53
N TYR A 62 30.68 -129.46 127.43
CA TYR A 62 29.92 -128.24 127.22
C TYR A 62 30.81 -126.99 127.15
N LEU A 63 31.79 -126.86 128.06
CA LEU A 63 32.76 -125.76 128.06
C LEU A 63 33.61 -125.76 126.78
N GLN A 64 34.08 -126.92 126.33
CA GLN A 64 34.85 -127.02 125.09
C GLN A 64 34.01 -126.64 123.85
N ARG A 65 32.74 -127.05 123.80
CA ARG A 65 31.78 -126.63 122.75
C ARG A 65 31.51 -125.13 122.80
N MET A 66 31.36 -124.55 123.98
CA MET A 66 31.22 -123.10 124.17
C MET A 66 32.45 -122.35 123.66
N LEU A 67 33.65 -122.85 123.95
CA LEU A 67 34.91 -122.22 123.57
C LEU A 67 35.14 -122.28 122.05
N GLN A 68 34.79 -123.40 121.40
CA GLN A 68 34.75 -123.50 119.94
C GLN A 68 33.74 -122.53 119.31
N LYS A 69 32.54 -122.41 119.89
CA LYS A 69 31.54 -121.42 119.45
C LYS A 69 32.05 -119.99 119.60
N LEU A 70 32.73 -119.67 120.69
CA LEU A 70 33.32 -118.35 120.92
C LEU A 70 34.42 -118.04 119.89
N PHE A 71 35.31 -118.99 119.60
CA PHE A 71 36.31 -118.78 118.55
C PHE A 71 35.69 -118.58 117.18
N LYS A 72 34.68 -119.39 116.83
CA LYS A 72 33.94 -119.23 115.57
C LYS A 72 33.25 -117.86 115.51
N LEU A 73 32.54 -117.46 116.57
CA LEU A 73 31.88 -116.15 116.65
C LEU A 73 32.87 -114.99 116.55
N THR A 74 34.07 -115.15 117.13
CA THR A 74 35.13 -114.13 117.06
C THR A 74 35.69 -114.01 115.65
N ALA A 75 35.89 -115.14 114.95
CA ALA A 75 36.29 -115.14 113.54
C ALA A 75 35.20 -114.49 112.66
N ASP A 76 33.95 -114.94 112.79
CA ASP A 76 32.80 -114.37 112.07
C ASP A 76 32.66 -112.86 112.35
N HIS A 77 32.91 -112.41 113.58
CA HIS A 77 32.90 -110.99 113.93
C HIS A 77 34.01 -110.20 113.24
N ASN A 78 35.23 -110.75 113.18
CA ASN A 78 36.35 -110.09 112.51
C ASN A 78 36.13 -110.01 110.99
N ASP A 79 35.65 -111.09 110.36
CA ASP A 79 35.33 -111.13 108.94
C ASP A 79 34.24 -110.10 108.60
N LEU A 80 33.15 -110.08 109.39
CA LEU A 80 32.07 -109.11 109.20
C LEU A 80 32.53 -107.67 109.42
N LYS A 81 33.45 -107.43 110.36
CA LYS A 81 34.05 -106.12 110.58
C LYS A 81 34.89 -105.68 109.38
N GLU A 82 35.70 -106.57 108.81
CA GLU A 82 36.50 -106.28 107.62
C GLU A 82 35.60 -105.98 106.41
N GLU A 83 34.56 -106.79 106.18
CA GLU A 83 33.58 -106.54 105.13
C GLU A 83 32.88 -105.19 105.32
N TYR A 84 32.45 -104.87 106.55
CA TYR A 84 31.85 -103.58 106.86
C TYR A 84 32.80 -102.41 106.59
N GLU A 85 34.07 -102.51 107.00
CA GLU A 85 35.07 -101.49 106.72
C GLU A 85 35.33 -101.32 105.21
N ASN A 86 35.38 -102.42 104.46
CA ASN A 86 35.55 -102.40 103.00
C ASN A 86 34.34 -101.77 102.29
N VAL A 87 33.12 -102.13 102.69
CA VAL A 87 31.88 -101.49 102.19
C VAL A 87 31.88 -100.00 102.53
N CYS A 88 32.27 -99.62 103.74
CA CYS A 88 32.36 -98.21 104.15
C CYS A 88 33.38 -97.43 103.30
N ARG A 89 34.56 -97.99 103.00
CA ARG A 89 35.56 -97.36 102.13
C ARG A 89 35.06 -97.21 100.70
N ASN A 90 34.44 -98.25 100.14
CA ASN A 90 33.91 -98.23 98.78
C ASN A 90 32.74 -97.23 98.66
N SER A 91 31.82 -97.22 99.62
CA SER A 91 30.72 -96.26 99.67
C SER A 91 31.20 -94.81 99.75
N ARG A 92 32.25 -94.52 100.53
CA ARG A 92 32.87 -93.18 100.57
C ARG A 92 33.47 -92.79 99.21
N ARG A 93 34.22 -93.69 98.57
CA ARG A 93 34.81 -93.43 97.25
C ARG A 93 33.74 -93.15 96.20
N GLU A 94 32.70 -93.99 96.16
CA GLU A 94 31.59 -93.81 95.22
C GLU A 94 30.82 -92.51 95.49
N SER A 95 30.58 -92.18 96.76
CA SER A 95 29.94 -90.91 97.14
C SER A 95 30.74 -89.69 96.71
N HIS A 96 32.08 -89.75 96.80
CA HIS A 96 32.95 -88.68 96.30
C HIS A 96 32.92 -88.57 94.77
N LYS A 97 32.91 -89.71 94.08
CA LYS A 97 32.82 -89.75 92.61
C LYS A 97 31.49 -89.16 92.13
N ILE A 98 30.36 -89.61 92.68
CA ILE A 98 29.02 -89.08 92.37
C ILE A 98 28.95 -87.57 92.66
N ARG A 99 29.52 -87.10 93.77
CA ARG A 99 29.56 -85.66 94.08
C ARG A 99 30.34 -84.88 93.03
N ALA A 100 31.53 -85.36 92.64
CA ALA A 100 32.33 -84.70 91.62
C ALA A 100 31.64 -84.68 90.24
N GLU A 101 30.99 -85.77 89.85
CA GLU A 101 30.20 -85.86 88.62
C GLU A 101 29.00 -84.90 88.65
N ASN A 102 28.27 -84.83 89.78
CA ASN A 102 27.17 -83.88 89.95
C ASN A 102 27.64 -82.42 89.86
N GLU A 103 28.76 -82.08 90.52
CA GLU A 103 29.35 -80.74 90.43
C GLU A 103 29.76 -80.38 89.00
N ASP A 104 30.30 -81.33 88.23
CA ASP A 104 30.65 -81.09 86.83
C ASP A 104 29.39 -80.92 85.95
N MET A 105 28.37 -81.76 86.15
CA MET A 105 27.09 -81.65 85.46
C MET A 105 26.38 -80.32 85.76
N GLU A 106 26.41 -79.84 87.01
CA GLU A 106 25.89 -78.53 87.39
C GLU A 106 26.62 -77.38 86.67
N ARG A 107 27.95 -77.46 86.55
CA ARG A 107 28.73 -76.47 85.78
C ARG A 107 28.36 -76.51 84.30
N GLN A 108 28.25 -77.68 83.69
CA GLN A 108 27.85 -77.82 82.29
C GLN A 108 26.43 -77.28 82.07
N TYR A 109 25.49 -77.56 82.98
CA TYR A 109 24.14 -77.02 82.93
C TYR A 109 24.14 -75.50 82.99
N ALA A 110 24.91 -74.89 83.90
CA ALA A 110 25.01 -73.44 84.00
C ALA A 110 25.60 -72.79 82.73
N ILE A 111 26.60 -73.42 82.11
CA ILE A 111 27.18 -72.96 80.85
C ILE A 111 26.14 -73.02 79.72
N LEU A 112 25.43 -74.14 79.57
CA LEU A 112 24.41 -74.30 78.54
C LEU A 112 23.26 -73.31 78.73
N GLN A 113 22.84 -73.06 79.98
CA GLN A 113 21.81 -72.08 80.31
C GLN A 113 22.25 -70.66 79.92
N SER A 114 23.50 -70.29 80.23
CA SER A 114 24.07 -69.00 79.82
C SER A 114 24.16 -68.85 78.29
N GLN A 115 24.58 -69.91 77.59
CA GLN A 115 24.63 -69.91 76.13
C GLN A 115 23.23 -69.77 75.52
N LEU A 116 22.24 -70.49 76.03
CA LEU A 116 20.85 -70.42 75.58
C LEU A 116 20.29 -68.99 75.73
N GLN A 117 20.51 -68.38 76.90
CA GLN A 117 20.10 -66.99 77.14
C GLN A 117 20.81 -66.00 76.20
N ALA A 118 22.10 -66.20 75.92
CA ALA A 118 22.83 -65.37 74.96
C ALA A 118 22.29 -65.51 73.52
N TYR A 119 21.92 -66.72 73.11
CA TYR A 119 21.29 -66.97 71.81
C TYR A 119 19.90 -66.33 71.72
N GLU A 120 19.07 -66.44 72.75
CA GLU A 120 17.76 -65.79 72.81
C GLU A 120 17.87 -64.27 72.70
N ASN A 121 18.79 -63.65 73.45
CA ASN A 121 19.07 -62.22 73.37
C ASN A 121 19.53 -61.80 71.97
N LYS A 122 20.41 -62.60 71.34
CA LYS A 122 20.90 -62.33 69.97
C LYS A 122 19.77 -62.47 68.94
N LYS A 123 18.90 -63.47 69.11
CA LYS A 123 17.72 -63.67 68.27
C LYS A 123 16.75 -62.50 68.40
N SER A 124 16.37 -62.14 69.62
CA SER A 124 15.47 -61.00 69.89
C SER A 124 16.01 -59.69 69.32
N LYS A 125 17.31 -59.41 69.49
CA LYS A 125 17.95 -58.22 68.90
C LYS A 125 17.91 -58.23 67.37
N ARG A 126 18.11 -59.38 66.73
CA ARG A 126 18.00 -59.52 65.26
C ARG A 126 16.58 -59.32 64.77
N GLU A 127 15.59 -59.90 65.46
CA GLU A 127 14.17 -59.75 65.14
C GLU A 127 13.74 -58.28 65.29
N MET A 128 14.12 -57.61 66.37
CA MET A 128 13.84 -56.19 66.59
C MET A 128 14.47 -55.33 65.48
N ASN A 129 15.75 -55.57 65.15
CA ASN A 129 16.42 -54.82 64.07
C ASN A 129 15.75 -55.06 62.71
N CYS A 130 15.32 -56.29 62.43
CA CYS A 130 14.59 -56.63 61.20
C CYS A 130 13.24 -55.90 61.17
N HIS A 131 12.50 -55.89 62.27
CA HIS A 131 11.22 -55.21 62.39
C HIS A 131 11.35 -53.69 62.17
N VAL A 132 12.35 -53.05 62.81
CA VAL A 132 12.66 -51.62 62.60
C VAL A 132 13.04 -51.34 61.14
N ALA A 133 13.84 -52.21 60.51
CA ALA A 133 14.21 -52.04 59.11
C ALA A 133 12.99 -52.17 58.17
N LEU A 134 12.11 -53.15 58.43
CA LEU A 134 10.86 -53.33 57.68
C LEU A 134 9.95 -52.13 57.83
N GLN A 135 9.76 -51.61 59.06
CA GLN A 135 8.95 -50.43 59.30
C GLN A 135 9.47 -49.21 58.53
N ARG A 136 10.78 -48.95 58.56
CA ARG A 136 11.39 -47.85 57.77
C ARG A 136 11.18 -48.02 56.27
N LYS A 137 11.23 -49.26 55.77
CA LYS A 137 10.96 -49.54 54.35
C LYS A 137 9.48 -49.32 54.01
N GLN A 138 8.56 -49.69 54.91
CA GLN A 138 7.14 -49.42 54.74
C GLN A 138 6.86 -47.91 54.72
N GLU A 139 7.39 -47.15 55.69
CA GLU A 139 7.27 -45.69 55.73
C GLU A 139 7.82 -45.03 54.46
N ALA A 140 8.93 -45.53 53.91
CA ALA A 140 9.47 -45.04 52.64
C ALA A 140 8.55 -45.34 51.44
N ILE A 141 7.91 -46.52 51.42
CA ILE A 141 6.94 -46.88 50.38
C ILE A 141 5.70 -45.98 50.48
N ASP A 142 5.18 -45.74 51.68
CA ASP A 142 4.00 -44.88 51.89
C ASP A 142 4.29 -43.43 51.46
N ASN A 143 5.49 -42.93 51.77
CA ASN A 143 5.94 -41.63 51.29
C ASN A 143 6.04 -41.55 49.76
N LEU A 144 6.55 -42.61 49.10
CA LEU A 144 6.61 -42.67 47.64
C LEU A 144 5.21 -42.70 47.01
N HIS A 145 4.26 -43.43 47.58
CA HIS A 145 2.87 -43.41 47.14
C HIS A 145 2.27 -42.01 47.26
N GLY A 146 2.47 -41.32 48.39
CA GLY A 146 2.00 -39.94 48.55
C GLY A 146 2.58 -38.96 47.52
N ILE A 147 3.87 -39.13 47.16
CA ILE A 147 4.49 -38.37 46.08
C ILE A 147 3.87 -38.71 44.73
N LEU A 148 3.62 -39.98 44.44
CA LEU A 148 2.97 -40.43 43.20
C LEU A 148 1.55 -39.85 43.07
N ASP A 149 0.75 -39.90 44.12
CA ASP A 149 -0.61 -39.33 44.13
C ASP A 149 -0.59 -37.81 43.88
N THR A 150 0.37 -37.11 44.48
CA THR A 150 0.58 -35.67 44.26
C THR A 150 1.02 -35.40 42.82
N ALA A 151 1.93 -36.21 42.28
CA ALA A 151 2.40 -36.10 40.90
C ALA A 151 1.26 -36.37 39.90
N GLU A 152 0.40 -37.36 40.14
CA GLU A 152 -0.75 -37.67 39.29
C GLU A 152 -1.78 -36.54 39.33
N SER A 153 -2.10 -36.02 40.52
CA SER A 153 -3.01 -34.88 40.69
C SER A 153 -2.51 -33.62 39.99
N THR A 154 -1.21 -33.30 40.13
CA THR A 154 -0.59 -32.16 39.45
C THR A 154 -0.54 -32.36 37.93
N GLN A 155 -0.25 -33.57 37.45
CA GLN A 155 -0.30 -33.91 36.02
C GLN A 155 -1.71 -33.70 35.44
N TYR A 156 -2.74 -34.17 36.16
CA TYR A 156 -4.12 -33.98 35.75
C TYR A 156 -4.50 -32.49 35.68
N ALA A 157 -4.11 -31.70 36.69
CA ALA A 157 -4.34 -30.26 36.72
C ALA A 157 -3.64 -29.54 35.54
N LEU A 158 -2.39 -29.88 35.26
CA LEU A 158 -1.64 -29.34 34.13
C LEU A 158 -2.29 -29.70 32.79
N LYS A 159 -2.75 -30.94 32.61
CA LYS A 159 -3.47 -31.37 31.41
C LYS A 159 -4.75 -30.54 31.19
N LYS A 160 -5.51 -30.30 32.26
CA LYS A 160 -6.71 -29.45 32.22
C LYS A 160 -6.39 -27.99 31.85
N GLN A 161 -5.32 -27.43 32.42
CA GLN A 161 -4.86 -26.08 32.08
C GLN A 161 -4.42 -25.99 30.61
N LEU A 162 -3.67 -26.98 30.12
CA LEU A 162 -3.24 -27.04 28.72
C LEU A 162 -4.43 -27.05 27.75
N THR A 163 -5.45 -27.86 28.03
CA THR A 163 -6.68 -27.88 27.22
C THR A 163 -7.40 -26.53 27.25
N SER A 164 -7.44 -25.85 28.41
CA SER A 164 -8.01 -24.51 28.52
C SER A 164 -7.25 -23.48 27.66
N ILE A 165 -5.91 -23.52 27.69
CA ILE A 165 -5.05 -22.66 26.87
C ILE A 165 -5.28 -22.93 25.38
N GLN A 166 -5.35 -24.20 24.96
CA GLN A 166 -5.63 -24.56 23.57
C GLN A 166 -6.98 -23.98 23.10
N ILE A 167 -8.03 -24.10 23.91
CA ILE A 167 -9.35 -23.51 23.60
C ILE A 167 -9.26 -21.98 23.49
N ALA A 168 -8.55 -21.31 24.39
CA ALA A 168 -8.37 -19.86 24.38
C ALA A 168 -7.61 -19.39 23.12
N ILE A 169 -6.53 -20.08 22.75
CA ILE A 169 -5.76 -19.81 21.53
C ILE A 169 -6.63 -20.00 20.28
N SER A 170 -7.38 -21.10 20.18
CA SER A 170 -8.28 -21.32 19.04
C SER A 170 -9.41 -20.29 18.95
N ARG A 171 -9.86 -19.73 20.08
CA ARG A 171 -10.81 -18.60 20.09
C ARG A 171 -10.15 -17.31 19.61
N LEU A 172 -8.95 -17.00 20.12
CA LEU A 172 -8.18 -15.83 19.72
C LEU A 172 -7.86 -15.85 18.22
N GLN A 173 -7.37 -16.98 17.70
CA GLN A 173 -7.08 -17.15 16.28
C GLN A 173 -8.31 -16.91 15.41
N ARG A 174 -9.47 -17.46 15.79
CA ARG A 174 -10.74 -17.19 15.09
C ARG A 174 -11.12 -15.71 15.14
N GLY A 175 -10.92 -15.04 16.28
CA GLY A 175 -11.13 -13.59 16.41
C GLY A 175 -10.20 -12.78 15.51
N GLN A 176 -8.91 -13.12 15.49
CA GLN A 176 -7.92 -12.48 14.62
C GLN A 176 -8.26 -12.64 13.14
N ILE A 177 -8.67 -13.84 12.71
CA ILE A 177 -9.10 -14.07 11.32
C ILE A 177 -10.28 -13.16 10.96
N LYS A 178 -11.28 -13.03 11.84
CA LYS A 178 -12.43 -12.13 11.62
C LYS A 178 -12.00 -10.67 11.52
N MET A 179 -11.18 -10.19 12.46
CA MET A 179 -10.69 -8.81 12.42
C MET A 179 -9.88 -8.51 11.16
N ILE A 180 -9.05 -9.45 10.70
CA ILE A 180 -8.30 -9.31 9.44
C ILE A 180 -9.26 -9.24 8.24
N GLN A 181 -10.30 -10.07 8.23
CA GLN A 181 -11.32 -10.04 7.18
C GLN A 181 -12.10 -8.72 7.16
N GLU A 182 -12.51 -8.21 8.33
CA GLU A 182 -13.17 -6.91 8.48
C GLU A 182 -12.27 -5.76 8.05
N ALA A 183 -11.01 -5.75 8.49
CA ALA A 183 -10.02 -4.76 8.07
C ALA A 183 -9.80 -4.78 6.55
N LYS A 184 -9.72 -5.97 5.95
CA LYS A 184 -9.62 -6.12 4.50
C LYS A 184 -10.86 -5.57 3.79
N ALA A 185 -12.07 -5.85 4.30
CA ALA A 185 -13.32 -5.34 3.75
C ALA A 185 -13.36 -3.80 3.78
N MET A 186 -13.04 -3.19 4.93
CA MET A 186 -12.97 -1.73 5.07
C MET A 186 -11.96 -1.10 4.11
N CYS A 187 -10.77 -1.68 3.95
CA CYS A 187 -9.78 -1.18 2.98
C CYS A 187 -10.29 -1.25 1.54
N ILE A 188 -11.00 -2.33 1.17
CA ILE A 188 -11.60 -2.46 -0.16
C ILE A 188 -12.70 -1.42 -0.36
N GLU A 189 -13.57 -1.22 0.64
CA GLU A 189 -14.65 -0.24 0.61
C GLU A 189 -14.09 1.19 0.45
N GLN A 190 -13.12 1.57 1.29
CA GLN A 190 -12.47 2.88 1.20
C GLN A 190 -11.76 3.10 -0.14
N MET A 191 -11.13 2.06 -0.68
CA MET A 191 -10.50 2.14 -2.00
C MET A 191 -11.55 2.29 -3.12
N GLN A 192 -12.69 1.61 -3.01
CA GLN A 192 -13.80 1.76 -3.95
C GLN A 192 -14.43 3.15 -3.89
N GLU A 193 -14.66 3.70 -2.70
CA GLU A 193 -15.14 5.07 -2.51
C GLU A 193 -14.19 6.08 -3.15
N SER A 194 -12.89 6.00 -2.85
CA SER A 194 -11.89 6.90 -3.43
C SER A 194 -11.82 6.78 -4.97
N LEU A 195 -11.93 5.56 -5.52
CA LEU A 195 -12.01 5.36 -6.96
C LEU A 195 -13.29 5.96 -7.57
N GLN A 196 -14.43 5.86 -6.88
CA GLN A 196 -15.68 6.46 -7.33
C GLN A 196 -15.60 7.99 -7.31
N GLU A 197 -15.06 8.59 -6.26
CA GLU A 197 -14.83 10.02 -6.17
C GLU A 197 -13.91 10.51 -7.30
N MET A 198 -12.78 9.82 -7.53
CA MET A 198 -11.88 10.16 -8.65
C MET A 198 -12.58 10.05 -10.01
N ARG A 199 -13.40 9.01 -10.22
CA ARG A 199 -14.20 8.88 -11.45
C ARG A 199 -15.20 10.03 -11.59
N ALA A 200 -15.91 10.40 -10.53
CA ALA A 200 -16.87 11.49 -10.55
C ALA A 200 -16.20 12.83 -10.85
N VAL A 201 -15.05 13.13 -10.23
CA VAL A 201 -14.25 14.34 -10.51
C VAL A 201 -13.80 14.36 -11.96
N LYS A 202 -13.24 13.25 -12.47
CA LYS A 202 -12.78 13.16 -13.86
C LYS A 202 -13.92 13.29 -14.86
N GLN A 203 -15.08 12.68 -14.58
CA GLN A 203 -16.27 12.80 -15.42
C GLN A 203 -16.80 14.24 -15.43
N SER A 204 -16.83 14.92 -14.28
CA SER A 204 -17.22 16.33 -14.17
C SER A 204 -16.30 17.24 -14.99
N GLN A 205 -14.98 17.03 -14.91
CA GLN A 205 -14.00 17.76 -15.72
C GLN A 205 -14.20 17.53 -17.22
N LEU A 206 -14.39 16.27 -17.65
CA LEU A 206 -14.67 15.94 -19.04
C LEU A 206 -15.98 16.58 -19.53
N ASN A 207 -17.05 16.51 -18.73
CA ASN A 207 -18.33 17.13 -19.05
C ASN A 207 -18.20 18.66 -19.18
N SER A 208 -17.45 19.31 -18.28
CA SER A 208 -17.15 20.74 -18.35
C SER A 208 -16.37 21.11 -19.61
N HIS A 209 -15.35 20.31 -19.96
CA HIS A 209 -14.57 20.51 -21.18
C HIS A 209 -15.43 20.32 -22.44
N ALA A 210 -16.22 19.26 -22.49
CA ALA A 210 -17.17 19.00 -23.57
C ALA A 210 -18.19 20.14 -23.72
N ALA A 211 -18.71 20.68 -22.61
CA ALA A 211 -19.63 21.81 -22.64
C ALA A 211 -18.97 23.09 -23.18
N LYS A 212 -17.71 23.38 -22.81
CA LYS A 212 -16.94 24.50 -23.36
C LYS A 212 -16.72 24.33 -24.87
N LEU A 213 -16.28 23.15 -25.30
CA LEU A 213 -16.07 22.84 -26.71
C LEU A 213 -17.36 22.98 -27.52
N LYS A 214 -18.49 22.46 -27.00
CA LYS A 214 -19.81 22.58 -27.63
C LYS A 214 -20.22 24.05 -27.80
N LYS A 215 -19.98 24.90 -26.79
CA LYS A 215 -20.21 26.35 -26.91
C LYS A 215 -19.35 27.00 -27.99
N SER A 216 -18.05 26.67 -28.06
CA SER A 216 -17.15 27.19 -29.09
C SER A 216 -17.55 26.76 -30.50
N ILE A 217 -17.90 25.48 -30.69
CA ILE A 217 -18.41 24.98 -31.97
C ILE A 217 -19.69 25.72 -32.36
N GLN A 218 -20.63 25.88 -31.43
CA GLN A 218 -21.87 26.60 -31.72
C GLN A 218 -21.62 28.06 -32.09
N LYS A 219 -20.67 28.73 -31.44
CA LYS A 219 -20.25 30.09 -31.78
C LYS A 219 -19.70 30.16 -33.20
N ALA A 220 -18.77 29.26 -33.56
CA ALA A 220 -18.21 29.19 -34.91
C ALA A 220 -19.27 28.89 -35.98
N ILE A 221 -20.23 28.00 -35.69
CA ILE A 221 -21.36 27.72 -36.59
C ILE A 221 -22.21 28.99 -36.80
N ASN A 222 -22.49 29.74 -35.74
CA ASN A 222 -23.28 30.98 -35.82
C ASN A 222 -22.54 32.07 -36.60
N GLU A 223 -21.23 32.25 -36.37
CA GLU A 223 -20.37 33.18 -37.11
C GLU A 223 -20.33 32.81 -38.59
N ASN A 224 -20.13 31.54 -38.92
CA ASN A 224 -20.13 31.08 -40.31
C ASN A 224 -21.50 31.29 -40.99
N LYS A 225 -22.61 31.08 -40.27
CA LYS A 225 -23.96 31.41 -40.77
C LYS A 225 -24.12 32.92 -41.05
N GLN A 226 -23.60 33.79 -40.18
CA GLN A 226 -23.62 35.24 -40.40
C GLN A 226 -22.79 35.66 -41.61
N LEU A 227 -21.58 35.10 -41.75
CA LEU A 227 -20.71 35.36 -42.90
C LEU A 227 -21.33 34.85 -44.21
N SER A 228 -21.91 33.65 -44.21
CA SER A 228 -22.63 33.10 -45.37
C SER A 228 -23.80 34.01 -45.76
N LYS A 229 -24.62 34.48 -44.81
CA LYS A 229 -25.68 35.46 -45.09
C LYS A 229 -25.13 36.76 -45.68
N THR A 230 -24.03 37.28 -45.12
CA THR A 230 -23.39 38.51 -45.61
C THR A 230 -22.89 38.34 -47.05
N CYS A 231 -22.25 37.20 -47.35
CA CYS A 231 -21.79 36.85 -48.68
C CYS A 231 -22.97 36.73 -49.66
N ASP A 232 -24.07 36.07 -49.28
CA ASP A 232 -25.27 35.97 -50.12
C ASP A 232 -25.89 37.36 -50.36
N SER A 233 -25.93 38.24 -49.35
CA SER A 233 -26.38 39.64 -49.54
C SER A 233 -25.48 40.45 -50.46
N MET A 234 -24.16 40.29 -50.36
CA MET A 234 -23.21 40.94 -51.28
C MET A 234 -23.38 40.42 -52.71
N LEU A 235 -23.51 39.11 -52.90
CA LEU A 235 -23.78 38.51 -54.20
C LEU A 235 -25.09 39.04 -54.79
N GLN A 236 -26.15 39.11 -53.99
CA GLN A 236 -27.44 39.67 -54.43
C GLN A 236 -27.31 41.14 -54.85
N ALA A 237 -26.55 41.96 -54.13
CA ALA A 237 -26.30 43.35 -54.50
C ALA A 237 -25.51 43.46 -55.83
N VAL A 238 -24.53 42.59 -56.05
CA VAL A 238 -23.81 42.51 -57.34
C VAL A 238 -24.76 42.11 -58.47
N TRP A 239 -25.66 41.14 -58.23
CA TRP A 239 -26.63 40.70 -59.24
C TRP A 239 -27.70 41.77 -59.56
N GLN A 240 -28.00 42.69 -58.64
CA GLN A 240 -28.88 43.84 -58.96
C GLN A 240 -28.30 44.78 -60.02
N LEU A 241 -26.98 44.77 -60.22
CA LEU A 241 -26.31 45.58 -61.24
C LEU A 241 -26.35 44.93 -62.63
N THR A 242 -26.95 43.74 -62.77
CA THR A 242 -27.00 43.00 -64.05
C THR A 242 -27.65 43.87 -65.15
N PRO A 243 -26.97 44.07 -66.30
CA PRO A 243 -27.52 44.83 -67.41
C PRO A 243 -28.79 44.17 -67.98
N GLU A 244 -29.75 44.98 -68.45
CA GLU A 244 -30.99 44.49 -69.06
C GLU A 244 -30.71 43.53 -70.24
N GLY A 245 -31.14 42.27 -70.10
CA GLY A 245 -31.01 41.23 -71.13
C GLY A 245 -29.87 40.22 -70.94
N GLU A 246 -28.98 40.41 -69.95
CA GLU A 246 -27.94 39.42 -69.61
C GLU A 246 -28.34 38.55 -68.39
N SER A 247 -27.81 37.33 -68.32
CA SER A 247 -27.93 36.44 -67.16
C SER A 247 -26.68 36.55 -66.27
N HIS A 248 -26.88 36.62 -64.96
CA HIS A 248 -25.78 36.59 -64.00
C HIS A 248 -25.40 35.13 -63.64
N PRO A 249 -24.15 34.88 -63.21
CA PRO A 249 -23.72 33.57 -62.71
C PRO A 249 -24.56 33.07 -61.52
N GLN A 250 -24.85 31.76 -61.46
CA GLN A 250 -25.46 31.11 -60.30
C GLN A 250 -24.38 30.70 -59.29
N ILE A 251 -23.88 31.66 -58.51
CA ILE A 251 -22.89 31.44 -57.44
C ILE A 251 -23.58 31.65 -56.09
N THR A 252 -23.35 30.75 -55.14
CA THR A 252 -23.86 30.82 -53.76
C THR A 252 -22.73 31.11 -52.77
N SER A 253 -23.06 31.51 -51.54
CA SER A 253 -22.06 31.72 -50.48
C SER A 253 -21.17 30.50 -50.18
N LYS A 254 -21.60 29.28 -50.52
CA LYS A 254 -20.81 28.05 -50.35
C LYS A 254 -19.71 27.89 -51.39
N ASP A 255 -19.99 28.29 -52.63
CA ASP A 255 -19.09 28.12 -53.76
C ASP A 255 -18.26 29.37 -54.07
N PHE A 256 -18.62 30.49 -53.42
CA PHE A 256 -18.00 31.80 -53.61
C PHE A 256 -16.48 31.74 -53.54
N ARG A 257 -15.91 31.07 -52.53
CA ARG A 257 -14.46 30.98 -52.31
C ARG A 257 -13.70 30.44 -53.53
N HIS A 258 -14.29 29.49 -54.25
CA HIS A 258 -13.64 28.84 -55.39
C HIS A 258 -13.96 29.54 -56.72
N ARG A 259 -14.97 30.42 -56.73
CA ARG A 259 -15.48 31.09 -57.94
C ARG A 259 -15.45 32.62 -57.84
N VAL A 260 -14.63 33.17 -56.94
CA VAL A 260 -14.46 34.63 -56.76
C VAL A 260 -14.07 35.31 -58.07
N SER A 261 -13.19 34.68 -58.86
CA SER A 261 -12.73 35.18 -60.16
C SER A 261 -13.88 35.40 -61.14
N GLU A 262 -14.89 34.54 -61.14
CA GLU A 262 -16.07 34.67 -62.01
C GLU A 262 -16.95 35.85 -61.60
N VAL A 263 -17.09 36.10 -60.28
CA VAL A 263 -17.82 37.26 -59.77
C VAL A 263 -17.09 38.56 -60.14
N CYS A 264 -15.77 38.62 -59.96
CA CYS A 264 -14.96 39.77 -60.36
C CYS A 264 -15.08 40.04 -61.87
N ALA A 265 -14.95 39.02 -62.71
CA ALA A 265 -15.09 39.16 -64.16
C ALA A 265 -16.50 39.65 -64.57
N PHE A 266 -17.55 39.21 -63.86
CA PHE A 266 -18.91 39.71 -64.08
C PHE A 266 -19.06 41.18 -63.70
N ILE A 267 -18.51 41.61 -62.56
CA ILE A 267 -18.52 43.02 -62.14
C ILE A 267 -17.83 43.89 -63.20
N ASP A 268 -16.61 43.52 -63.62
CA ASP A 268 -15.83 44.27 -64.61
C ASP A 268 -16.59 44.38 -65.94
N ARG A 269 -17.22 43.27 -66.39
CA ARG A 269 -18.03 43.25 -67.61
C ARG A 269 -19.29 44.13 -67.50
N THR A 270 -19.98 44.07 -66.36
CA THR A 270 -21.17 44.88 -66.10
C THR A 270 -20.85 46.37 -66.11
N VAL A 271 -19.75 46.76 -65.46
CA VAL A 271 -19.24 48.13 -65.45
C VAL A 271 -18.92 48.59 -66.88
N GLU A 272 -18.28 47.75 -67.68
CA GLU A 272 -17.94 48.06 -69.07
C GLU A 272 -19.18 48.20 -69.98
N ILE A 273 -20.18 47.33 -69.82
CA ILE A 273 -21.46 47.43 -70.56
C ILE A 273 -22.18 48.72 -70.20
N GLN A 274 -22.25 49.08 -68.92
CA GLN A 274 -22.89 50.32 -68.50
C GLN A 274 -22.12 51.56 -68.98
N ARG A 275 -20.78 51.51 -68.96
CA ARG A 275 -19.91 52.55 -69.52
C ARG A 275 -20.19 52.77 -71.00
N THR A 276 -20.25 51.71 -71.80
CA THR A 276 -20.53 51.80 -73.25
C THR A 276 -21.97 52.25 -73.54
N LYS A 277 -22.97 51.86 -72.73
CA LYS A 277 -24.36 52.36 -72.85
C LYS A 277 -24.44 53.86 -72.59
N GLN A 278 -23.80 54.34 -71.51
CA GLN A 278 -23.69 55.77 -71.19
C GLN A 278 -22.95 56.53 -72.30
N GLU A 279 -21.84 56.01 -72.79
CA GLU A 279 -21.08 56.63 -73.88
C GLU A 279 -21.90 56.74 -75.18
N LYS A 280 -22.67 55.69 -75.54
CA LYS A 280 -23.60 55.73 -76.67
C LYS A 280 -24.72 56.76 -76.47
N SER A 281 -25.28 56.86 -75.27
CA SER A 281 -26.29 57.89 -74.94
C SER A 281 -25.70 59.29 -75.11
N LEU A 282 -24.50 59.52 -74.56
CA LEU A 282 -23.82 60.81 -74.63
C LEU A 282 -23.46 61.17 -76.09
N LYS A 283 -22.99 60.20 -76.90
CA LYS A 283 -22.78 60.40 -78.36
C LYS A 283 -24.07 60.77 -79.09
N SER A 284 -25.20 60.14 -78.73
CA SER A 284 -26.52 60.45 -79.29
C SER A 284 -26.96 61.88 -78.93
N ASP A 285 -26.80 62.29 -77.68
CA ASP A 285 -27.19 63.62 -77.21
C ASP A 285 -26.32 64.73 -77.82
N VAL A 286 -25.00 64.51 -77.94
CA VAL A 286 -24.10 65.46 -78.61
C VAL A 286 -24.42 65.55 -80.11
N LYS A 287 -24.80 64.44 -80.76
CA LYS A 287 -25.24 64.45 -82.17
C LYS A 287 -26.54 65.21 -82.39
N LYS A 288 -27.46 65.21 -81.42
CA LYS A 288 -28.67 66.05 -81.45
C LYS A 288 -28.34 67.54 -81.33
N LEU A 289 -27.36 67.89 -80.49
CA LEU A 289 -26.96 69.28 -80.25
C LEU A 289 -26.09 69.87 -81.37
N ILE A 290 -25.29 69.03 -82.06
CA ILE A 290 -24.40 69.46 -83.14
C ILE A 290 -24.51 68.45 -84.31
N PRO A 291 -25.36 68.73 -85.31
CA PRO A 291 -25.67 67.78 -86.38
C PRO A 291 -24.48 67.41 -87.29
N ASP A 292 -23.51 68.31 -87.45
CA ASP A 292 -22.39 68.16 -88.39
C ASP A 292 -21.14 67.51 -87.77
N ILE A 293 -21.17 67.12 -86.49
CA ILE A 293 -20.05 66.44 -85.83
C ILE A 293 -19.94 64.99 -86.31
N LYS A 294 -18.73 64.61 -86.75
CA LYS A 294 -18.35 63.21 -87.02
C LYS A 294 -17.62 62.65 -85.81
N PHE A 295 -18.19 61.62 -85.19
CA PHE A 295 -17.53 60.84 -84.15
C PHE A 295 -16.74 59.70 -84.79
N ASN A 296 -15.44 59.59 -84.49
CA ASN A 296 -14.63 58.41 -84.82
C ASN A 296 -14.71 57.37 -83.70
N GLU A 297 -14.56 56.08 -84.04
CA GLU A 297 -14.64 54.97 -83.06
C GLU A 297 -13.58 55.04 -81.94
N PHE A 298 -12.49 55.80 -82.14
CA PHE A 298 -11.35 55.86 -81.22
C PHE A 298 -11.08 57.24 -80.60
N GLN A 299 -11.96 58.23 -80.78
CA GLN A 299 -11.79 59.57 -80.19
C GLN A 299 -12.81 59.82 -79.08
N SER A 300 -12.37 60.45 -77.98
CA SER A 300 -13.29 60.80 -76.90
C SER A 300 -14.29 61.85 -77.38
N ILE A 301 -15.49 61.85 -76.81
CA ILE A 301 -16.56 62.80 -77.14
C ILE A 301 -16.07 64.25 -77.01
N SER A 302 -15.21 64.53 -76.00
CA SER A 302 -14.60 65.85 -75.78
C SER A 302 -13.65 66.25 -76.92
N GLU A 303 -12.86 65.32 -77.43
CA GLU A 303 -11.93 65.56 -78.54
C GLU A 303 -12.66 65.82 -79.85
N SER A 304 -13.72 65.07 -80.14
CA SER A 304 -14.54 65.28 -81.34
C SER A 304 -15.24 66.64 -81.34
N VAL A 305 -15.74 67.10 -80.18
CA VAL A 305 -16.34 68.45 -80.04
C VAL A 305 -15.27 69.54 -80.20
N ASN A 306 -14.09 69.39 -79.60
CA ASN A 306 -13.00 70.35 -79.73
C ASN A 306 -12.48 70.47 -81.17
N SER A 307 -12.40 69.36 -81.91
CA SER A 307 -11.99 69.37 -83.31
C SER A 307 -13.00 70.14 -84.19
N TYR A 308 -14.30 69.97 -83.95
CA TYR A 308 -15.34 70.72 -84.66
C TYR A 308 -15.30 72.22 -84.37
N ILE A 309 -15.14 72.60 -83.10
CA ILE A 309 -15.00 74.02 -82.70
C ILE A 309 -13.79 74.66 -83.39
N LYS A 310 -12.64 73.96 -83.42
CA LYS A 310 -11.45 74.44 -84.13
C LYS A 310 -11.70 74.64 -85.62
N GLN A 311 -12.40 73.71 -86.26
CA GLN A 311 -12.69 73.79 -87.70
C GLN A 311 -13.64 74.96 -88.02
N GLN A 312 -14.65 75.20 -87.20
CA GLN A 312 -15.54 76.36 -87.33
C GLN A 312 -14.83 77.70 -87.04
N MET A 313 -13.95 77.73 -86.04
CA MET A 313 -13.12 78.90 -85.74
C MET A 313 -12.26 79.29 -86.97
N VAL A 314 -11.60 78.32 -87.59
CA VAL A 314 -10.78 78.56 -88.79
C VAL A 314 -11.62 79.07 -89.96
N SER A 315 -12.81 78.49 -90.20
CA SER A 315 -13.71 78.95 -91.27
C SER A 315 -14.19 80.40 -91.03
N LYS A 316 -14.58 80.73 -89.79
CA LYS A 316 -14.98 82.09 -89.41
C LYS A 316 -13.83 83.10 -89.49
N GLU A 317 -12.63 82.70 -89.09
CA GLU A 317 -11.43 83.55 -89.24
C GLU A 317 -11.15 83.89 -90.70
N GLN A 318 -11.41 82.95 -91.61
CA GLN A 318 -11.29 83.13 -93.05
C GLN A 318 -12.33 84.12 -93.57
N ASP A 319 -13.59 84.00 -93.16
CA ASP A 319 -14.66 84.95 -93.48
C ASP A 319 -14.32 86.38 -92.99
N TYR A 320 -13.79 86.52 -91.76
CA TYR A 320 -13.42 87.83 -91.22
C TYR A 320 -12.22 88.46 -91.95
N ARG A 321 -11.23 87.67 -92.38
CA ARG A 321 -10.15 88.18 -93.24
C ARG A 321 -10.67 88.68 -94.59
N GLU A 322 -11.65 87.98 -95.17
CA GLU A 322 -12.30 88.40 -96.42
C GLU A 322 -13.04 89.75 -96.25
N ILE A 323 -13.75 89.92 -95.13
CA ILE A 323 -14.46 91.16 -94.79
C ILE A 323 -13.47 92.32 -94.56
N LEU A 324 -12.40 92.10 -93.80
CA LEU A 324 -11.37 93.11 -93.55
C LEU A 324 -10.67 93.54 -94.84
N ARG A 325 -10.43 92.60 -95.77
CA ARG A 325 -9.85 92.90 -97.09
C ARG A 325 -10.77 93.80 -97.92
N LYS A 326 -12.07 93.50 -97.95
CA LYS A 326 -13.08 94.36 -98.61
C LYS A 326 -13.18 95.73 -97.95
N GLY A 327 -13.15 95.80 -96.62
CA GLY A 327 -13.15 97.04 -95.87
C GLY A 327 -11.93 97.92 -96.17
N ALA A 328 -10.74 97.33 -96.27
CA ALA A 328 -9.51 98.05 -96.62
C ALA A 328 -9.53 98.60 -98.06
N GLU A 329 -10.11 97.86 -99.01
CA GLU A 329 -10.28 98.32 -100.40
C GLU A 329 -11.27 99.50 -100.50
N GLU A 330 -12.35 99.49 -99.72
CA GLU A 330 -13.30 100.60 -99.64
C GLU A 330 -12.71 101.82 -98.92
N GLU A 331 -11.96 101.62 -97.82
CA GLU A 331 -11.26 102.70 -97.12
C GLU A 331 -10.25 103.39 -98.04
N LYS A 332 -9.50 102.63 -98.84
CA LYS A 332 -8.55 103.19 -99.83
C LYS A 332 -9.26 104.08 -100.85
N LYS A 333 -10.41 103.64 -101.40
CA LYS A 333 -11.23 104.44 -102.31
C LYS A 333 -11.76 105.71 -101.65
N LEU A 334 -12.17 105.64 -100.39
CA LEU A 334 -12.64 106.78 -99.61
C LEU A 334 -11.51 107.76 -99.30
N ARG A 335 -10.31 107.28 -98.96
CA ARG A 335 -9.12 108.12 -98.77
C ARG A 335 -8.71 108.84 -100.04
N GLU A 336 -8.75 108.18 -101.21
CA GLU A 336 -8.50 108.85 -102.49
C GLU A 336 -9.55 109.93 -102.81
N LYS A 337 -10.83 109.68 -102.49
CA LYS A 337 -11.89 110.70 -102.62
C LYS A 337 -11.69 111.85 -101.62
N LEU A 338 -11.29 111.54 -100.39
CA LEU A 338 -11.05 112.53 -99.34
C LEU A 338 -9.82 113.37 -99.65
N GLU A 339 -8.77 112.80 -100.24
CA GLU A 339 -7.58 113.54 -100.67
C GLU A 339 -7.89 114.44 -101.88
N LYS A 340 -8.70 113.96 -102.83
CA LYS A 340 -9.24 114.82 -103.89
C LYS A 340 -10.09 115.96 -103.34
N ALA A 341 -10.87 115.72 -102.28
CA ALA A 341 -11.66 116.76 -101.62
C ALA A 341 -10.78 117.72 -100.81
N LYS A 342 -9.72 117.22 -100.13
CA LYS A 342 -8.73 118.02 -99.40
C LYS A 342 -7.96 118.93 -100.33
N ILE A 343 -7.49 118.45 -101.49
CA ILE A 343 -6.84 119.27 -102.51
C ILE A 343 -7.81 120.36 -103.01
N LYS A 344 -9.11 120.04 -103.12
CA LYS A 344 -10.15 121.01 -103.51
C LYS A 344 -10.42 122.07 -102.42
N ILE A 345 -10.41 121.67 -101.15
CA ILE A 345 -10.56 122.57 -99.99
C ILE A 345 -9.30 123.42 -99.78
N GLN A 346 -8.11 122.87 -99.97
CA GLN A 346 -6.83 123.58 -99.84
C GLN A 346 -6.65 124.62 -100.96
N LYS A 347 -7.18 124.35 -102.16
CA LYS A 347 -7.32 125.38 -103.21
C LYS A 347 -8.30 126.50 -102.84
N LEU A 348 -9.33 126.20 -102.04
CA LEU A 348 -10.30 127.20 -101.56
C LEU A 348 -9.80 127.98 -100.33
N GLN A 349 -9.01 127.36 -99.44
CA GLN A 349 -8.46 128.01 -98.24
C GLN A 349 -7.22 128.88 -98.54
N ASN A 350 -6.42 128.54 -99.55
CA ASN A 350 -5.24 129.33 -99.92
C ASN A 350 -5.55 130.59 -100.74
N ALA A 351 -6.82 130.83 -101.12
CA ALA A 351 -7.23 132.04 -101.84
C ALA A 351 -7.75 133.17 -100.91
N SER A 352 -7.77 132.98 -99.59
CA SER A 352 -8.49 133.89 -98.67
C SER A 352 -7.74 134.17 -97.36
N GLN A 353 -6.46 134.60 -97.42
CA GLN A 353 -5.82 135.63 -96.56
C GLN A 353 -4.29 135.45 -96.44
N SER A 354 -3.52 136.16 -97.27
CA SER A 354 -2.26 136.87 -96.95
C SER A 354 -1.45 137.12 -98.23
N GLU A 355 -1.35 138.39 -98.62
CA GLU A 355 -0.65 138.96 -99.78
C GLU A 355 -1.17 138.56 -101.18
N GLY A 356 -2.04 139.41 -101.73
CA GLY A 356 -2.29 139.52 -103.16
C GLY A 356 -3.13 138.43 -103.80
N PHE A 357 -4.37 138.22 -103.35
CA PHE A 357 -5.39 137.54 -104.16
C PHE A 357 -6.74 138.24 -103.97
N SER A 358 -7.06 139.07 -104.96
CA SER A 358 -8.21 139.96 -104.99
C SER A 358 -9.46 139.17 -105.36
N PHE A 359 -10.40 139.09 -104.43
CA PHE A 359 -11.77 138.58 -104.63
C PHE A 359 -12.54 139.39 -105.70
N VAL A 360 -11.97 140.49 -106.21
CA VAL A 360 -12.49 141.29 -107.32
C VAL A 360 -12.10 140.68 -108.68
N ASP A 361 -11.00 139.92 -108.78
CA ASP A 361 -10.52 139.36 -110.06
C ASP A 361 -11.17 138.01 -110.41
N GLN A 362 -11.61 137.21 -109.43
CA GLN A 362 -12.36 135.99 -109.72
C GLN A 362 -13.84 136.29 -110.05
N PHE A 363 -14.40 137.34 -109.45
CA PHE A 363 -15.73 137.85 -109.85
C PHE A 363 -15.67 138.53 -111.22
N ASN A 364 -14.62 139.31 -111.54
CA ASN A 364 -14.44 139.87 -112.88
C ASN A 364 -14.06 138.82 -113.93
N ASN A 365 -13.40 137.71 -113.59
CA ASN A 365 -13.14 136.63 -114.55
C ASN A 365 -14.34 135.71 -114.75
N GLU A 366 -15.14 135.41 -113.73
CA GLU A 366 -16.42 134.71 -113.94
C GLU A 366 -17.44 135.62 -114.63
N ASN A 367 -17.39 136.94 -114.41
CA ASN A 367 -18.22 137.92 -115.14
C ASN A 367 -17.69 138.20 -116.56
N ASN A 368 -16.38 138.16 -116.80
CA ASN A 368 -15.79 138.21 -118.16
C ASN A 368 -15.92 136.89 -118.91
N ASP A 369 -15.92 135.72 -118.25
CA ASP A 369 -16.26 134.43 -118.88
C ASP A 369 -17.76 134.35 -119.14
N TRP A 370 -18.61 134.91 -118.26
CA TRP A 370 -20.04 135.09 -118.57
C TRP A 370 -20.25 136.10 -119.68
N ASP A 371 -19.53 137.22 -119.72
CA ASP A 371 -19.62 138.22 -120.79
C ASP A 371 -18.96 137.74 -122.09
N GLN A 372 -17.92 136.89 -122.06
CA GLN A 372 -17.34 136.24 -123.23
C GLN A 372 -18.23 135.10 -123.72
N GLN A 373 -18.80 134.27 -122.85
CA GLN A 373 -19.78 133.25 -123.24
C GLN A 373 -21.08 133.90 -123.73
N LYS A 374 -21.49 135.04 -123.17
CA LYS A 374 -22.59 135.87 -123.64
C LYS A 374 -22.23 136.61 -124.93
N MET A 375 -20.98 137.03 -125.14
CA MET A 375 -20.52 137.63 -126.40
C MET A 375 -20.31 136.59 -127.50
N ILE A 376 -19.98 135.33 -127.15
CA ILE A 376 -19.96 134.18 -128.08
C ILE A 376 -21.39 133.75 -128.39
N LEU A 377 -22.30 133.74 -127.40
CA LEU A 377 -23.74 133.55 -127.61
C LEU A 377 -24.35 134.70 -128.41
N ASP A 378 -24.00 135.96 -128.17
CA ASP A 378 -24.48 137.14 -128.91
C ASP A 378 -23.78 137.29 -130.26
N LYS A 379 -22.56 136.79 -130.45
CA LYS A 379 -21.95 136.65 -131.80
C LYS A 379 -22.59 135.52 -132.57
N THR A 380 -22.87 134.37 -131.95
CA THR A 380 -23.61 133.29 -132.61
C THR A 380 -25.08 133.68 -132.84
N LEU A 381 -25.70 134.47 -131.97
CA LEU A 381 -27.02 135.06 -132.16
C LEU A 381 -27.00 136.20 -133.19
N ASN A 382 -25.95 137.04 -133.26
CA ASN A 382 -25.80 138.09 -134.27
C ASN A 382 -25.27 137.59 -135.61
N GLU A 383 -24.58 136.45 -135.69
CA GLU A 383 -24.26 135.74 -136.93
C GLU A 383 -25.53 135.04 -137.44
N LEU A 384 -26.35 134.46 -136.55
CA LEU A 384 -27.70 133.97 -136.86
C LEU A 384 -28.72 135.11 -137.16
N GLU A 385 -28.59 136.30 -136.56
CA GLU A 385 -29.40 137.49 -136.87
C GLU A 385 -28.83 138.29 -138.04
N LYS A 386 -27.53 138.24 -138.36
CA LYS A 386 -26.97 138.75 -139.62
C LYS A 386 -27.36 137.85 -140.77
N GLU A 387 -27.32 136.52 -140.64
CA GLU A 387 -27.90 135.59 -141.62
C GLU A 387 -29.42 135.78 -141.78
N ARG A 388 -30.10 136.34 -140.77
CA ARG A 388 -31.55 136.64 -140.81
C ARG A 388 -31.90 138.09 -141.19
N ARG A 389 -30.97 139.05 -141.11
CA ARG A 389 -31.16 140.48 -141.44
C ARG A 389 -30.36 140.95 -142.67
N SER A 390 -29.45 140.13 -143.22
CA SER A 390 -28.97 140.23 -144.61
C SER A 390 -29.92 139.58 -145.62
N ALA A 391 -31.01 138.98 -145.14
CA ALA A 391 -32.10 138.49 -145.97
C ALA A 391 -33.36 139.36 -145.94
N ASN A 392 -33.46 140.45 -145.15
CA ASN A 392 -34.55 141.43 -145.28
C ASN A 392 -34.40 142.65 -144.34
N SER A 393 -33.85 143.76 -144.85
CA SER A 393 -34.60 145.01 -145.06
C SER A 393 -33.68 146.20 -145.36
N SER A 394 -33.57 146.60 -146.63
CA SER A 394 -33.79 147.99 -147.09
C SER A 394 -33.53 148.12 -148.60
N PRO A 395 -34.23 149.03 -149.30
CA PRO A 395 -34.88 148.72 -150.57
C PRO A 395 -34.52 149.66 -151.74
N SER A 396 -34.95 149.23 -152.94
CA SER A 396 -35.24 150.00 -154.18
C SER A 396 -34.09 150.44 -155.11
N ARG A 397 -33.99 149.76 -156.26
CA ARG A 397 -34.07 150.26 -157.67
C ARG A 397 -33.42 149.25 -158.63
N ILE A 398 -34.18 148.59 -159.50
CA ILE A 398 -34.57 148.96 -160.88
C ILE A 398 -33.55 148.46 -161.93
N ASP A 399 -34.15 147.84 -162.95
CA ASP A 399 -33.70 147.40 -164.29
C ASP A 399 -32.93 146.06 -164.41
N PHE A 400 -33.55 145.02 -164.97
CA PHE A 400 -33.86 144.75 -166.41
C PHE A 400 -32.61 144.34 -167.20
N ASP A 401 -32.51 143.04 -167.53
CA ASP A 401 -32.64 142.48 -168.89
C ASP A 401 -32.29 140.99 -168.84
N LEU A 402 -33.23 140.10 -169.19
CA LEU A 402 -33.50 139.55 -170.52
C LEU A 402 -32.56 138.40 -170.92
N SER A 403 -33.20 137.27 -171.18
CA SER A 403 -33.01 136.36 -172.31
C SER A 403 -32.68 134.91 -171.95
N GLU A 404 -33.56 134.06 -172.49
CA GLU A 404 -33.38 132.68 -173.00
C GLU A 404 -32.86 131.58 -172.06
#